data_AF-A0AAJ2MIK1-F1
#
_entry.id   AF-A0AAJ2MIK1-F1
#
_cell.length_a   1.000
_cell.length_b   1.000
_cell.length_c   1.000
_cell.angle_alpha   90.00
_cell.angle_beta   90.00
_cell.angle_gamma   90.00
#
_symmetry.space_group_name_H-M   'P 1'
#
loop_
_entity.id
_entity.type
_entity.pdbx_description
1 polymer ?
#
loop_
_entity_poly.entity_id
_entity_poly.type
_entity_poly.pdbx_seq_one_letter_code
_entity_poly.pdbx_strand_id
1 'polypeptide(L)' 'MSKYSIESKLKVVREYLEGKTGATFLARKYNIPSSGLLRSWIWKYKSEGAAAFQKKVKQNYAYSKVF' A
#
# COMPACT_ATOMS: atom_id res chain seq x y z
N MET A 1 -10.72 -0.72 10.31
CA MET A 1 -10.71 0.45 9.40
C MET A 1 -9.27 0.79 8.99
N SER A 2 -8.82 0.40 7.80
CA SER A 2 -7.50 0.80 7.30
C SER A 2 -7.60 2.21 6.76
N LYS A 3 -6.96 3.20 7.40
CA LYS A 3 -7.02 4.63 6.99
C LYS A 3 -6.45 4.92 5.58
N TYR A 4 -5.89 3.90 4.91
CA TYR A 4 -5.38 3.96 3.54
C TYR A 4 -5.84 2.72 2.76
N SER A 5 -6.61 2.92 1.70
CA SER A 5 -7.03 1.84 0.79
C SER A 5 -5.82 1.32 0.00
N ILE A 6 -5.90 0.05 -0.40
CA ILE A 6 -4.87 -0.64 -1.20
C ILE A 6 -4.63 0.12 -2.50
N GLU A 7 -5.73 0.59 -3.11
CA GLU A 7 -5.74 1.34 -4.36
C GLU A 7 -4.93 2.63 -4.27
N SER A 8 -5.07 3.37 -3.16
CA SER A 8 -4.31 4.61 -2.95
C SER A 8 -2.81 4.34 -2.92
N LYS A 9 -2.37 3.28 -2.21
CA LYS A 9 -0.95 2.90 -2.14
C LYS A 9 -0.41 2.48 -3.50
N LEU A 10 -1.17 1.66 -4.22
CA LEU A 10 -0.81 1.21 -5.57
C LEU A 10 -0.72 2.36 -6.55
N LYS A 11 -1.63 3.33 -6.46
CA LYS A 11 -1.61 4.53 -7.29
C LYS A 11 -0.30 5.32 -7.10
N VAL A 12 0.13 5.52 -5.85
CA VAL A 12 1.39 6.23 -5.58
C VAL A 12 2.60 5.49 -6.13
N VAL A 13 2.67 4.16 -5.91
CA VAL A 13 3.80 3.35 -6.39
C VAL A 13 3.85 3.31 -7.92
N ARG A 14 2.70 3.22 -8.60
CA ARG A 14 2.64 3.28 -10.07
C ARG A 14 3.08 4.63 -10.60
N GLU A 15 2.61 5.75 -10.01
CA GLU A 15 3.05 7.10 -10.41
C GLU A 15 4.57 7.27 -10.22
N TYR A 16 5.14 6.68 -9.17
CA TYR A 16 6.59 6.68 -8.96
C TYR A 16 7.33 5.86 -10.03
N LEU A 17 6.82 4.69 -10.39
CA LEU A 17 7.41 3.83 -11.42
C LEU A 17 7.29 4.40 -12.83
N GLU A 18 6.24 5.18 -13.10
CA GLU A 18 6.10 5.94 -14.36
C GLU A 18 7.15 7.06 -14.50
N GLY A 19 7.96 7.32 -13.47
CA GLY A 19 9.09 8.26 -13.54
C GLY A 19 8.69 9.73 -13.64
N LYS A 20 7.39 10.05 -13.52
CA LYS A 20 6.87 11.42 -13.69
C LYS A 20 7.19 12.33 -12.51
N THR A 21 7.40 11.79 -11.31
CA THR A 21 7.65 12.58 -10.09
C THR A 21 8.49 11.85 -9.06
N GLY A 22 9.29 12.60 -8.29
CA GLY A 22 10.15 12.05 -7.23
C GLY A 22 9.39 11.58 -5.98
N ALA A 23 10.00 10.67 -5.22
CA ALA A 23 9.41 10.07 -4.01
C ALA A 23 8.97 11.12 -2.97
N THR A 24 9.75 12.18 -2.79
CA THR A 24 9.44 13.27 -1.84
C THR A 24 8.21 14.07 -2.27
N PHE A 25 8.06 14.32 -3.58
CA PHE A 25 6.91 15.04 -4.11
C PHE A 25 5.63 14.22 -3.99
N LEU A 26 5.70 12.95 -4.37
CA LEU A 26 4.58 12.01 -4.21
C LEU A 26 4.20 11.83 -2.75
N ALA A 27 5.18 11.74 -1.84
CA ALA A 27 4.89 11.66 -0.42
C ALA A 27 4.11 12.88 0.07
N ARG A 28 4.49 14.10 -0.34
CA ARG A 28 3.72 15.32 0.01
C ARG A 28 2.34 15.34 -0.63
N LYS A 29 2.25 15.05 -1.94
CA LYS A 29 0.99 15.03 -2.71
C LYS A 29 -0.04 14.08 -2.10
N TYR A 30 0.40 12.91 -1.66
CA TYR A 30 -0.45 11.88 -1.07
C TYR A 30 -0.49 11.90 0.46
N ASN A 31 0.04 12.95 1.10
CA ASN A 31 0.13 13.07 2.57
C ASN A 31 0.75 11.84 3.25
N ILE A 32 1.74 11.23 2.59
CA ILE A 32 2.52 10.13 3.14
C ILE A 32 3.48 10.73 4.17
N PRO A 33 3.42 10.27 5.43
CA PRO A 33 4.19 10.86 6.52
C PRO A 33 5.70 10.66 6.37
N SER A 34 6.15 9.70 5.56
CA SER A 34 7.57 9.43 5.35
C SER A 34 7.86 8.97 3.93
N SER A 35 8.87 9.57 3.31
CA SER A 35 9.44 9.09 2.04
C SER A 35 10.01 7.66 2.17
N GLY A 36 10.46 7.26 3.36
CA GLY A 36 10.88 5.89 3.66
C GLY A 36 9.73 4.88 3.59
N LEU A 37 8.51 5.30 3.91
CA LEU A 37 7.30 4.48 3.76
C LEU A 37 7.03 4.20 2.28
N LEU A 38 7.14 5.22 1.43
CA LEU A 38 6.99 5.07 -0.01
C LEU A 38 8.06 4.14 -0.60
N ARG A 39 9.31 4.26 -0.14
CA ARG A 39 10.41 3.37 -0.55
C ARG A 39 10.13 1.91 -0.19
N SER A 40 9.61 1.68 1.02
CA SER A 40 9.14 0.35 1.45
C SER A 40 8.00 -0.18 0.58
N TRP A 41 7.07 0.68 0.17
CA TRP A 41 5.97 0.31 -0.74
C TRP A 41 6.49 -0.08 -2.11
N ILE A 42 7.43 0.66 -2.67
CA ILE A 42 8.06 0.33 -3.97
C ILE A 42 8.78 -1.01 -3.89
N TRP A 43 9.53 -1.25 -2.80
CA TRP A 43 10.26 -2.50 -2.62
C TRP A 43 9.31 -3.71 -2.51
N LYS A 44 8.24 -3.56 -1.72
CA LYS A 44 7.15 -4.55 -1.62
C LYS A 44 6.48 -4.81 -2.96
N TYR A 45 6.18 -3.76 -3.73
CA TYR A 45 5.61 -3.90 -5.07
C TYR A 45 6.57 -4.59 -6.04
N LYS A 46 7.88 -4.35 -5.93
CA LYS A 46 8.87 -5.02 -6.77
C LYS A 46 9.00 -6.51 -6.44
N SER A 47 8.79 -6.89 -5.17
CA SER A 47 8.88 -8.28 -4.72
C SER A 47 7.60 -9.09 -4.97
N GLU A 48 6.43 -8.53 -4.66
CA GLU A 48 5.14 -9.25 -4.66
C GLU A 48 4.08 -8.58 -5.55
N GLY A 49 4.42 -7.49 -6.25
CA GLY A 49 3.48 -6.76 -7.09
C GLY A 49 2.33 -6.14 -6.29
N ALA A 50 1.13 -6.18 -6.87
CA ALA A 50 -0.07 -5.68 -6.20
C ALA A 50 -0.49 -6.51 -4.97
N ALA A 51 -0.06 -7.78 -4.89
CA ALA A 51 -0.34 -8.66 -3.77
C ALA A 51 0.33 -8.18 -2.47
N ALA A 52 1.43 -7.44 -2.55
CA ALA A 52 2.14 -6.88 -1.40
C ALA A 52 1.30 -5.91 -0.55
N PHE A 53 0.29 -5.30 -1.18
CA PHE A 53 -0.64 -4.39 -0.51
C PHE A 53 -1.97 -5.04 -0.17
N GLN A 54 -2.28 -6.19 -0.76
CA GLN A 54 -3.40 -6.98 -0.32
C GLN A 54 -3.13 -7.39 1.11
N LYS A 55 -3.84 -6.74 2.05
CA LYS A 55 -3.96 -7.28 3.39
C LYS A 55 -4.45 -8.71 3.17
N LYS A 56 -3.63 -9.69 3.58
CA LYS A 56 -4.18 -10.97 4.00
C LYS A 56 -5.23 -10.59 5.02
N VAL A 57 -6.50 -10.59 4.61
CA VAL A 57 -7.61 -10.62 5.53
C VAL A 57 -7.28 -11.86 6.34
N LYS A 58 -6.73 -11.69 7.55
CA LYS A 58 -6.81 -12.73 8.56
C LYS A 58 -8.31 -12.90 8.68
N GLN A 59 -8.81 -13.92 8.01
CA GLN A 59 -10.17 -14.38 8.19
C GLN A 59 -10.26 -14.70 9.67
N ASN A 60 -10.78 -13.76 10.45
CA ASN A 60 -11.29 -14.07 11.77
C ASN A 60 -12.58 -14.85 11.51
N TYR A 61 -12.44 -16.11 11.12
CA TYR A 61 -13.51 -17.11 11.16
C TYR A 61 -13.89 -17.45 12.62
N ALA A 62 -13.49 -16.65 13.60
CA ALA A 62 -13.99 -16.77 14.96
C ALA A 62 -15.34 -16.04 15.06
N TYR A 63 -16.40 -16.69 14.55
CA TYR A 63 -17.61 -17.05 15.29
C TYR A 63 -18.70 -17.52 14.31
N SER A 64 -18.58 -18.76 13.82
CA SER A 64 -19.77 -19.58 13.58
C SER A 64 -19.68 -20.75 14.55
N LYS A 65 -19.99 -20.47 15.82
CA LYS A 65 -20.37 -21.54 16.73
C LYS A 65 -21.86 -21.73 16.54
N VAL A 66 -22.21 -22.55 15.56
CA VAL A 66 -23.50 -23.21 15.50
C VAL A 66 -23.53 -24.14 16.71
N PHE A 67 -24.43 -23.89 17.66
CA PHE A 67 -25.22 -24.84 18.45
C PHE A 67 -26.01 -24.07 19.50
#